data_AF-A0A0S8CNR1-F1
#
_entry.id   AF-A0A0S8CNR1-F1
#
_cell.length_a   1.000
_cell.length_b   1.000
_cell.length_c   1.000
_cell.angle_alpha   90.00
_cell.angle_beta   90.00
_cell.angle_gamma   90.00
#
_symmetry.space_group_name_H-M   'P 1'
#
loop_
_entity.id
_entity.type
_entity.pdbx_description
1 polymer ?
#
loop_
_entity_poly.entity_id
_entity_poly.type
_entity_poly.pdbx_seq_one_letter_code
_entity_poly.pdbx_strand_id
1 'polypeptide(L)'
;FKRLIKEEEKHIEYIHRILKRLGEGSDIDLTSLEEVVLEPTNYFDDRANSEFLQQCLEGSMVPDVTVFNTAWLIEKDLSEFYANMASQTEGEAKKALLRLSGWEKGHENFFRKYRDKLNEVYAKMPWGG
;
A
#
# COMPACT_ATOMS: atom_id res chain seq x y z
N PHE A 1 1.38 -4.68 -10.08
CA PHE A 1 0.28 -5.24 -9.26
C PHE A 1 0.55 -6.62 -8.66
N LYS A 2 1.01 -7.68 -9.36
CA LYS A 2 1.16 -9.03 -8.77
C LYS A 2 1.96 -9.11 -7.44
N ARG A 3 3.00 -8.30 -7.28
CA ARG A 3 3.79 -8.23 -6.03
C ARG A 3 3.00 -7.57 -4.90
N LEU A 4 2.28 -6.49 -5.21
CA LEU A 4 1.40 -5.80 -4.27
C LEU A 4 0.27 -6.71 -3.79
N ILE A 5 -0.35 -7.48 -4.69
CA ILE A 5 -1.38 -8.47 -4.33
C ILE A 5 -0.87 -9.45 -3.26
N LYS A 6 0.36 -9.98 -3.44
CA LYS A 6 0.98 -10.88 -2.45
C LYS A 6 1.27 -10.20 -1.11
N GLU A 7 1.41 -8.89 -1.10
CA GLU A 7 1.61 -8.12 0.11
C GLU A 7 0.28 -7.88 0.82
N GLU A 8 -0.77 -7.50 0.09
CA GLU A 8 -2.13 -7.41 0.64
C GLU A 8 -2.63 -8.73 1.20
N GLU A 9 -2.31 -9.85 0.55
CA GLU A 9 -2.62 -11.19 1.09
C GLU A 9 -2.00 -11.40 2.48
N LYS A 10 -0.79 -10.88 2.72
CA LYS A 10 -0.13 -10.93 4.03
C LYS A 10 -0.74 -9.95 5.03
N HIS A 11 -1.16 -8.77 4.59
CA HIS A 11 -1.91 -7.83 5.44
C HIS A 11 -3.21 -8.46 5.92
N ILE A 12 -3.95 -9.12 5.01
CA ILE A 12 -5.16 -9.87 5.33
C ILE A 12 -4.86 -10.99 6.32
N GLU A 13 -3.80 -11.77 6.09
CA GLU A 13 -3.40 -12.85 7.00
C GLU A 13 -3.05 -12.30 8.40
N TYR A 14 -2.32 -11.19 8.46
CA TYR A 14 -1.96 -10.51 9.69
C TYR A 14 -3.19 -10.07 10.49
N ILE A 15 -4.14 -9.39 9.85
CA ILE A 15 -5.40 -8.97 10.46
C ILE A 15 -6.22 -10.19 10.92
N HIS A 16 -6.31 -11.23 10.08
CA HIS A 16 -7.06 -12.44 10.41
C HIS A 16 -6.53 -13.13 11.67
N ARG A 17 -5.20 -13.21 11.82
CA ARG A 17 -4.57 -13.78 13.02
C ARG A 17 -4.87 -12.95 14.28
N ILE A 18 -4.87 -11.62 14.17
CA ILE A 18 -5.25 -10.73 15.28
C ILE A 18 -6.71 -10.95 15.67
N LEU A 19 -7.63 -10.94 14.70
CA LEU A 19 -9.06 -11.12 14.94
C LEU A 19 -9.36 -12.49 15.58
N LYS A 20 -8.69 -13.55 15.12
CA LYS A 20 -8.84 -14.89 15.69
C LYS A 20 -8.46 -14.92 17.17
N ARG A 21 -7.31 -14.35 17.55
CA ARG A 21 -6.86 -14.31 18.95
C ARG A 21 -7.81 -13.51 19.84
N LEU A 22 -8.27 -12.35 19.35
CA LEU A 22 -9.27 -11.54 20.05
C LEU A 22 -10.58 -12.31 20.26
N GLY A 23 -11.05 -13.05 19.24
CA GLY A 23 -12.25 -13.89 19.35
C GLY A 23 -12.10 -15.06 20.34
N GLU A 24 -10.89 -15.58 20.50
CA GLU A 24 -10.55 -16.63 21.48
C GLU A 24 -10.33 -16.07 22.90
N GLY A 25 -10.45 -14.75 23.11
CA GLY A 25 -10.17 -14.08 24.38
C GLY A 25 -8.69 -14.12 24.78
N SER A 26 -7.81 -14.45 23.83
CA SER A 26 -6.37 -14.50 24.03
C SER A 26 -5.75 -13.13 23.81
N ASP A 27 -4.68 -12.85 24.54
CA ASP A 27 -3.96 -11.58 24.39
C ASP A 27 -3.30 -11.51 23.00
N ILE A 28 -3.26 -10.31 22.43
CA ILE A 28 -2.56 -10.09 21.17
C ILE A 28 -1.07 -10.19 21.47
N ASP A 29 -0.35 -11.12 20.85
CA ASP A 29 1.11 -11.14 20.92
C ASP A 29 1.67 -11.02 19.50
N LEU A 30 2.31 -9.88 19.26
CA LEU A 30 2.84 -9.50 17.96
C LEU A 30 4.19 -10.14 17.64
N THR A 31 4.91 -10.71 18.61
CA THR A 31 6.22 -11.34 18.37
C THR A 31 6.08 -12.60 17.51
N SER A 32 5.02 -13.37 17.73
CA SER A 32 4.66 -14.51 16.85
C SER A 32 4.20 -14.11 15.44
N LEU A 33 3.99 -12.81 15.18
CA LEU A 33 3.54 -12.26 13.90
C LEU A 33 4.65 -11.52 13.13
N GLU A 34 5.86 -11.39 13.70
CA GLU A 34 6.99 -10.71 13.06
C GLU A 34 7.47 -11.41 11.78
N GLU A 35 7.35 -12.74 11.68
CA GLU A 35 7.68 -13.50 10.46
C GLU A 35 6.81 -13.14 9.24
N VAL A 36 5.64 -12.56 9.46
CA VAL A 36 4.72 -12.17 8.37
C VAL A 36 5.13 -10.83 7.75
N VAL A 37 5.97 -10.04 8.44
CA VAL A 37 6.36 -8.70 8.03
C VAL A 37 7.49 -8.76 7.02
N LEU A 38 7.19 -8.40 5.77
CA LEU A 38 8.23 -7.87 4.89
C LEU A 38 8.48 -6.43 5.30
N GLU A 39 9.75 -6.07 5.52
CA GLU A 39 10.19 -4.67 5.42
C GLU A 39 9.57 -4.05 4.16
N PRO A 40 9.11 -2.78 4.20
CA PRO A 40 8.51 -2.10 3.07
C PRO A 40 9.45 -2.27 1.90
N THR A 41 9.08 -3.18 1.00
CA THR A 41 10.06 -3.66 0.07
C THR A 41 10.35 -2.49 -0.83
N ASN A 42 11.63 -2.19 -1.08
CA ASN A 42 11.99 -1.12 -2.00
C ASN A 42 11.38 -1.51 -3.35
N TYR A 43 10.16 -1.02 -3.63
CA TYR A 43 9.20 -1.70 -4.52
C TYR A 43 9.81 -1.95 -5.89
N PHE A 44 10.63 -1.00 -6.27
CA PHE A 44 11.39 -0.95 -7.48
C PHE A 44 12.63 -0.11 -7.16
N ASP A 45 13.80 -0.62 -7.50
CA ASP A 45 14.93 0.27 -7.77
C ASP A 45 14.53 1.24 -8.90
N ASP A 46 15.28 2.33 -9.06
CA ASP A 46 14.95 3.36 -10.06
C ASP A 46 14.76 2.79 -11.48
N ARG A 47 15.47 1.68 -11.75
CA ARG A 47 15.36 0.92 -13.00
C ARG A 47 13.98 0.29 -13.16
N ALA A 48 13.53 -0.52 -12.21
CA ALA A 48 12.26 -1.22 -12.35
C ALA A 48 11.06 -0.25 -12.33
N ASN A 49 11.19 0.93 -11.69
CA ASN A 49 10.21 2.01 -11.79
C ASN A 49 10.11 2.56 -13.22
N SER A 50 11.25 2.72 -13.90
CA SER A 50 11.32 3.26 -15.25
C SER A 50 10.80 2.26 -16.28
N GLU A 51 11.18 0.98 -16.16
CA GLU A 51 10.67 -0.09 -17.02
C GLU A 51 9.16 -0.29 -16.86
N PHE A 52 8.64 -0.22 -15.62
CA PHE A 52 7.21 -0.30 -15.37
C PHE A 52 6.44 0.91 -15.92
N LEU A 53 7.01 2.13 -15.82
CA LEU A 53 6.44 3.34 -16.45
C LEU A 53 6.34 3.20 -17.96
N GLN A 54 7.38 2.66 -18.60
CA GLN A 54 7.38 2.43 -20.04
C GLN A 54 6.28 1.46 -20.47
N GLN A 55 6.09 0.36 -19.73
CA GLN A 55 5.02 -0.62 -20.03
C GLN A 55 3.61 -0.01 -19.94
N CYS A 56 3.35 0.85 -18.97
CA CYS A 56 2.06 1.55 -18.85
C CYS A 56 1.81 2.51 -20.03
N LEU A 57 2.86 3.21 -20.49
CA LEU A 57 2.76 4.09 -21.65
C LEU A 57 2.51 3.34 -22.97
N GLU A 58 2.99 2.10 -23.07
CA GLU A 58 2.77 1.26 -24.26
C GLU A 58 1.40 0.53 -24.23
N GLY A 59 0.79 0.37 -23.05
CA GLY A 59 -0.32 -0.57 -22.80
C GLY A 59 -1.76 -0.02 -22.95
N SER A 60 -2.05 1.22 -22.55
CA SER A 60 -3.29 1.98 -22.82
C SER A 60 -3.28 3.23 -21.94
N MET A 61 -3.31 4.39 -22.57
CA MET A 61 -2.83 5.66 -22.00
C MET A 61 -3.77 6.38 -21.00
N VAL A 62 -4.97 5.86 -20.72
CA VAL A 62 -5.98 6.55 -19.89
C VAL A 62 -6.47 5.71 -18.70
N PRO A 63 -6.65 4.38 -18.83
CA PRO A 63 -7.06 3.53 -17.71
C PRO A 63 -6.06 3.57 -16.55
N ASP A 64 -4.77 3.66 -16.85
CA ASP A 64 -3.72 3.51 -15.83
C ASP A 64 -3.74 4.67 -14.83
N VAL A 65 -3.83 5.94 -15.26
CA VAL A 65 -3.85 7.09 -14.32
C VAL A 65 -5.01 7.00 -13.34
N THR A 66 -6.19 6.59 -13.81
CA THR A 66 -7.39 6.49 -12.96
C THR A 66 -7.26 5.34 -11.96
N VAL A 67 -6.67 4.21 -12.35
CA VAL A 67 -6.39 3.08 -11.46
C VAL A 67 -5.38 3.48 -10.39
N PHE A 68 -4.29 4.14 -10.77
CA PHE A 68 -3.27 4.63 -9.83
C PHE A 68 -3.82 5.69 -8.88
N ASN A 69 -4.69 6.59 -9.36
CA ASN A 69 -5.33 7.59 -8.51
C ASN A 69 -6.32 6.96 -7.52
N THR A 70 -7.11 5.98 -7.97
CA THR A 70 -8.03 5.25 -7.10
C THR A 70 -7.27 4.48 -6.03
N ALA A 71 -6.22 3.75 -6.41
CA ALA A 71 -5.38 3.04 -5.45
C ALA A 71 -4.76 4.01 -4.43
N TRP A 72 -4.19 5.13 -4.88
CA TRP A 72 -3.67 6.16 -3.96
C TRP A 72 -4.70 6.65 -2.94
N LEU A 73 -5.94 6.88 -3.36
CA LEU A 73 -7.01 7.33 -2.45
C LEU A 73 -7.37 6.24 -1.43
N ILE A 74 -7.40 4.98 -1.85
CA ILE A 74 -7.64 3.83 -0.95
C ILE A 74 -6.54 3.75 0.11
N GLU A 75 -5.27 3.75 -0.29
CA GLU A 75 -4.18 3.59 0.69
C GLU A 75 -4.07 4.79 1.64
N LYS A 76 -4.39 5.99 1.14
CA LYS A 76 -4.47 7.18 1.99
C LYS A 76 -5.56 7.02 3.05
N ASP A 77 -6.77 6.61 2.65
CA ASP A 77 -7.90 6.43 3.55
C ASP A 77 -7.61 5.34 4.60
N LEU A 78 -7.05 4.20 4.18
CA LEU A 78 -6.67 3.11 5.08
C LEU A 78 -5.55 3.53 6.06
N SER A 79 -4.52 4.23 5.57
CA SER A 79 -3.43 4.74 6.42
C SER A 79 -3.97 5.67 7.51
N GLU A 80 -4.86 6.60 7.14
CA GLU A 80 -5.50 7.54 8.06
C GLU A 80 -6.46 6.82 9.03
N PHE A 81 -7.26 5.88 8.53
CA PHE A 81 -8.15 5.06 9.35
C PHE A 81 -7.39 4.31 10.44
N TYR A 82 -6.35 3.56 10.08
CA TYR A 82 -5.56 2.80 11.05
C TYR A 82 -4.83 3.71 12.05
N ALA A 83 -4.31 4.86 11.61
CA ALA A 83 -3.71 5.84 12.52
C ALA A 83 -4.72 6.39 13.53
N ASN A 84 -5.92 6.73 13.07
CA ASN A 84 -6.99 7.24 13.92
C ASN A 84 -7.45 6.18 14.93
N MET A 85 -7.58 4.92 14.51
CA MET A 85 -7.93 3.82 15.42
C MET A 85 -6.80 3.55 16.44
N ALA A 86 -5.54 3.63 16.03
CA ALA A 86 -4.41 3.51 16.93
C ALA A 86 -4.37 4.60 18.01
N SER A 87 -4.85 5.81 17.70
CA SER A 87 -4.94 6.91 18.66
C SER A 87 -5.96 6.65 19.78
N GLN A 88 -6.95 5.80 19.52
CA GLN A 88 -8.06 5.46 20.42
C GLN A 88 -7.90 4.08 21.07
N THR A 89 -6.77 3.40 20.83
CA THR A 89 -6.51 2.04 21.28
C THR A 89 -5.20 2.02 22.07
N GLU A 90 -5.04 1.03 22.95
CA GLU A 90 -3.84 0.84 23.76
C GLU A 90 -3.21 -0.54 23.54
N GLY A 91 -2.05 -0.77 24.15
CA GLY A 91 -1.37 -2.07 24.15
C GLY A 91 -0.96 -2.57 22.75
N GLU A 92 -1.04 -3.88 22.57
CA GLU A 92 -0.60 -4.56 21.34
C GLU A 92 -1.52 -4.27 20.15
N ALA A 93 -2.82 -4.01 20.38
CA ALA A 93 -3.74 -3.59 19.34
C ALA A 93 -3.32 -2.24 18.72
N LYS A 94 -2.88 -1.28 19.55
CA LYS A 94 -2.32 0.00 19.07
C LYS A 94 -1.10 -0.22 18.17
N LYS A 95 -0.19 -1.09 18.58
CA LYS A 95 1.03 -1.40 17.82
C LYS A 95 0.70 -2.02 16.46
N ALA A 96 -0.29 -2.93 16.41
CA ALA A 96 -0.75 -3.54 15.17
C ALA A 96 -1.34 -2.50 14.20
N LEU A 97 -2.20 -1.61 14.70
CA LEU A 97 -2.80 -0.54 13.91
C LEU A 97 -1.76 0.47 13.39
N LEU A 98 -0.77 0.84 14.21
CA LEU A 98 0.34 1.69 13.75
C LEU A 98 1.17 1.01 12.66
N ARG A 99 1.38 -0.31 12.76
CA ARG A 99 2.10 -1.08 11.74
C ARG A 99 1.33 -1.09 10.41
N LEU A 100 0.04 -1.41 10.44
CA LEU A 100 -0.83 -1.35 9.26
C LEU A 100 -0.81 0.05 8.64
N SER A 101 -1.03 1.10 9.45
CA SER A 101 -0.98 2.49 8.98
C SER A 101 0.34 2.84 8.27
N GLY A 102 1.47 2.34 8.79
CA GLY A 102 2.79 2.52 8.19
C GLY A 102 2.96 1.81 6.84
N TRP A 103 2.42 0.60 6.68
CA TRP A 103 2.43 -0.11 5.40
C TRP A 103 1.61 0.64 4.34
N GLU A 104 0.37 1.00 4.67
CA GLU A 104 -0.49 1.78 3.78
C GLU A 104 0.14 3.13 3.42
N LYS A 105 0.87 3.76 4.36
CA LYS A 105 1.60 5.00 4.09
C LYS A 105 2.72 4.79 3.05
N GLY A 106 3.38 3.64 3.11
CA GLY A 106 4.36 3.22 2.10
C GLY A 106 3.73 3.11 0.72
N HIS A 107 2.57 2.45 0.63
CA HIS A 107 1.84 2.28 -0.62
C HIS A 107 1.29 3.60 -1.15
N GLU A 108 0.73 4.45 -0.28
CA GLU A 108 0.28 5.79 -0.63
C GLU A 108 1.40 6.58 -1.32
N ASN A 109 2.60 6.58 -0.73
CA ASN A 109 3.76 7.26 -1.28
C ASN A 109 4.16 6.70 -2.66
N PHE A 110 4.06 5.37 -2.85
CA PHE A 110 4.32 4.72 -4.13
C PHE A 110 3.32 5.18 -5.20
N PHE A 111 2.02 5.04 -4.93
CA PHE A 111 0.98 5.41 -5.89
C PHE A 111 0.99 6.90 -6.20
N ARG A 112 1.26 7.77 -5.21
CA ARG A 112 1.42 9.22 -5.42
C ARG A 112 2.57 9.53 -6.37
N LYS A 113 3.76 8.99 -6.11
CA LYS A 113 4.94 9.19 -6.98
C LYS A 113 4.68 8.74 -8.40
N TYR A 114 4.02 7.60 -8.58
CA TYR A 114 3.76 7.06 -9.91
C TYR A 114 2.69 7.87 -10.66
N ARG A 115 1.60 8.26 -9.99
CA ARG A 115 0.59 9.18 -10.53
C ARG A 115 1.21 10.49 -10.98
N ASP A 116 2.07 11.09 -10.17
CA ASP A 116 2.71 12.37 -10.49
C ASP A 116 3.63 12.23 -11.72
N LYS A 117 4.39 11.13 -11.84
CA LYS A 117 5.19 10.82 -13.03
C LYS A 117 4.33 10.63 -14.28
N LEU A 118 3.23 9.89 -14.18
CA LEU A 118 2.31 9.69 -15.30
C LEU A 118 1.75 11.04 -15.77
N ASN A 119 1.24 11.85 -14.84
CA ASN A 119 0.71 13.18 -15.15
C ASN A 119 1.74 14.07 -15.85
N GLU A 120 3.00 14.05 -15.40
CA GLU A 120 4.09 14.80 -16.04
C GLU A 120 4.35 14.34 -17.47
N VAL A 121 4.38 13.02 -17.72
CA VAL A 121 4.57 12.46 -19.06
C VAL A 121 3.40 12.83 -19.97
N TYR A 122 2.16 12.70 -19.51
CA TYR A 122 0.98 13.08 -20.29
C TYR A 122 0.94 14.58 -20.60
N ALA A 123 1.34 15.44 -19.66
CA ALA A 123 1.40 16.87 -19.88
C ALA A 123 2.41 17.28 -20.97
N LYS A 124 3.46 16.47 -21.17
CA LYS A 124 4.52 16.70 -22.16
C LYS A 124 4.26 16.02 -23.51
N MET A 125 3.22 15.18 -23.62
CA MET A 125 2.90 14.57 -24.91
C MET A 125 2.36 15.63 -25.87
N PRO A 126 2.84 15.64 -27.13
CA PRO A 126 2.22 16.45 -28.16
C PRO A 126 0.83 15.87 -28.39
N TRP A 127 -0.19 16.56 -27.91
CA TRP A 127 -1.56 16.29 -28.30
C TRP A 127 -1.62 16.49 -29.82
N GLY A 128 -1.54 15.39 -30.57
CA GLY A 128 -1.49 15.42 -32.03
C GLY A 128 -2.64 16.25 -32.58
N GLY A 129 -2.29 17.33 -33.29
CA GLY A 129 -3.16 18.02 -34.24
C GLY A 129 -2.91 17.48 -35.65
#